data_AF-A0A6L8U3K1-F1
#
_entry.id   AF-A0A6L8U3K1-F1
#
_cell.length_a   1.000
_cell.length_b   1.000
_cell.length_c   1.000
_cell.angle_alpha   90.00
_cell.angle_beta   90.00
_cell.angle_gamma   90.00
#
_symmetry.space_group_name_H-M   'P 1'
#
loop_
_entity.id
_entity.type
_entity.pdbx_description
1 polymer ?
#
loop_
_entity_poly.entity_id
_entity_poly.type
_entity_poly.pdbx_seq_one_letter_code
_entity_poly.pdbx_strand_id
1 'polypeptide(L)'
;MEIPDIKQRLSTLAVLQHYGIKPDRNNQIKCPFQEDDKPSCRIYPETNTFHCFGCNATGDQIEFIEKYEKCSKHEAILKAKQLCGIPEPLKTIQPKAKPTTINNTEILTKAFKHFARSLNAKPENLVMLLPANVYFTTLVRDFVSIA
;
A
#
# COMPACT_ATOMS: atom_id res chain seq x y z
N MET A 1 4.82 -28.15 -6.80
CA MET A 1 4.86 -26.80 -6.18
C MET A 1 3.72 -26.01 -6.76
N GLU A 2 2.75 -25.68 -5.92
CA GLU A 2 1.59 -24.87 -6.29
C GLU A 2 1.84 -23.38 -6.06
N ILE A 3 0.92 -22.51 -6.50
CA ILE A 3 1.04 -21.06 -6.34
C ILE A 3 1.21 -20.64 -4.87
N PRO A 4 0.44 -21.17 -3.89
CA PRO A 4 0.63 -20.81 -2.48
C PRO A 4 2.03 -21.11 -1.97
N ASP A 5 2.60 -22.27 -2.36
CA ASP A 5 3.97 -22.66 -1.97
C ASP A 5 5.02 -21.67 -2.49
N ILE A 6 4.87 -21.23 -3.75
CA ILE A 6 5.76 -20.24 -4.37
C ILE A 6 5.70 -18.95 -3.56
N LYS A 7 4.50 -18.47 -3.22
CA LYS A 7 4.34 -17.21 -2.51
C LYS A 7 4.88 -17.23 -1.08
N GLN A 8 4.93 -18.40 -0.44
CA GLN A 8 5.54 -18.59 0.88
C GLN A 8 7.06 -18.68 0.84
N ARG A 9 7.63 -19.24 -0.22
CA ARG A 9 9.07 -19.54 -0.31
C ARG A 9 9.87 -18.47 -1.04
N LEU A 10 9.30 -17.84 -2.06
CA LEU A 10 9.96 -16.83 -2.87
C LEU A 10 9.67 -15.43 -2.32
N SER A 11 10.71 -14.77 -1.84
CA SER A 11 10.60 -13.36 -1.45
C SER A 11 10.71 -12.44 -2.67
N THR A 12 10.04 -11.30 -2.61
CA THR A 12 10.12 -10.23 -3.62
C THR A 12 11.57 -9.70 -3.68
N LEU A 13 12.30 -9.69 -2.57
CA LEU A 13 13.72 -9.33 -2.55
C LEU A 13 14.59 -10.31 -3.34
N ALA A 14 14.32 -11.61 -3.25
CA ALA A 14 15.01 -12.63 -4.04
C ALA A 14 14.75 -12.45 -5.54
N VAL A 15 13.51 -12.11 -5.92
CA VAL A 15 13.17 -11.76 -7.31
C VAL A 15 13.96 -10.55 -7.78
N LEU A 16 14.06 -9.48 -6.98
CA LEU A 16 14.85 -8.31 -7.33
C LEU A 16 16.34 -8.66 -7.49
N GLN A 17 16.88 -9.48 -6.58
CA GLN A 17 18.26 -9.94 -6.65
C GLN A 17 18.54 -10.73 -7.93
N HIS A 18 17.61 -11.59 -8.35
CA HIS A 18 17.71 -12.33 -9.62
C HIS A 18 17.87 -11.39 -10.82
N TYR A 19 17.13 -10.27 -10.83
CA TYR A 19 17.22 -9.27 -11.89
C TYR A 19 18.35 -8.24 -11.67
N GLY A 20 19.19 -8.40 -10.64
CA GLY A 20 20.28 -7.48 -10.33
C GLY A 20 19.81 -6.13 -9.80
N ILE A 21 18.56 -6.04 -9.35
CA ILE A 21 17.95 -4.81 -8.85
C ILE A 21 18.19 -4.74 -7.34
N LYS A 22 18.84 -3.67 -6.88
CA LYS A 22 19.09 -3.44 -5.45
C LYS A 22 18.20 -2.30 -4.94
N PRO A 23 17.32 -2.57 -3.96
CA PRO A 23 16.57 -1.51 -3.30
C PRO A 23 17.49 -0.62 -2.45
N ASP A 24 17.09 0.64 -2.30
CA ASP A 24 17.76 1.58 -1.41
C ASP A 24 17.43 1.31 0.07
N ARG A 25 17.95 2.15 0.96
CA ARG A 25 17.70 2.08 2.42
C ARG A 25 16.22 2.19 2.83
N ASN A 26 15.36 2.69 1.95
CA ASN A 26 13.93 2.88 2.18
C ASN A 26 13.08 1.81 1.47
N ASN A 27 13.71 0.74 0.95
CA ASN A 27 13.09 -0.27 0.11
C ASN A 27 12.46 0.30 -1.16
N GLN A 28 13.10 1.29 -1.78
CA GLN A 28 12.66 1.89 -3.04
C GLN A 28 13.60 1.55 -4.19
N ILE A 29 13.02 1.43 -5.39
CA ILE A 29 13.70 1.22 -6.66
C ILE A 29 13.12 2.16 -7.71
N LYS A 30 13.88 2.44 -8.77
CA LYS A 30 13.32 3.02 -10.00
C LYS A 30 12.25 2.09 -10.56
N CYS A 31 11.20 2.65 -11.19
CA CYS A 31 10.18 1.82 -11.80
C CYS A 31 10.83 0.88 -12.82
N PRO A 32 10.68 -0.44 -12.70
CA PRO A 32 11.25 -1.37 -13.66
C PRO A 32 10.31 -1.65 -14.84
N PHE A 33 9.08 -1.12 -14.81
CA PHE A 33 8.02 -1.39 -15.79
C PHE A 33 7.89 -0.29 -16.85
N GLN A 34 8.43 0.89 -16.59
CA GLN A 34 8.48 2.03 -17.50
C GLN A 34 9.77 2.81 -17.28
N GLU A 35 10.16 3.65 -18.23
CA GLU A 35 11.27 4.58 -18.03
C GLU A 35 10.92 5.60 -16.94
N ASP A 36 11.72 5.63 -15.88
CA ASP A 36 11.58 6.57 -14.78
C ASP A 36 12.97 6.98 -14.26
N ASP A 37 13.17 8.29 -14.11
CA ASP A 37 14.41 8.85 -13.59
C ASP A 37 14.49 8.76 -12.07
N LYS A 38 13.35 8.72 -11.37
CA LYS A 38 13.26 8.75 -9.91
C LYS A 38 12.84 7.39 -9.34
N PRO A 39 13.28 7.05 -8.12
CA PRO A 39 12.76 5.88 -7.41
C PRO A 39 11.27 6.12 -7.08
N SER A 40 10.39 5.36 -7.73
CA SER A 40 8.93 5.47 -7.59
C SER A 40 8.28 4.15 -7.19
N CYS A 41 9.02 3.04 -7.22
CA CYS A 41 8.53 1.72 -6.86
C CYS A 41 9.03 1.32 -5.48
N ARG A 42 8.09 1.09 -4.56
CA ARG A 42 8.36 0.68 -3.18
C ARG A 42 8.11 -0.80 -3.00
N ILE A 43 9.05 -1.45 -2.33
CA ILE A 43 9.00 -2.86 -1.96
C ILE A 43 8.56 -2.95 -0.50
N TYR A 44 7.68 -3.90 -0.21
CA TYR A 44 7.18 -4.19 1.12
C TYR A 44 7.59 -5.62 1.50
N PRO A 45 8.79 -5.82 2.08
CA PRO A 45 9.28 -7.16 2.41
C PRO A 45 8.38 -7.90 3.41
N GLU A 46 7.73 -7.17 4.32
CA GLU A 46 6.86 -7.72 5.37
C GLU A 46 5.59 -8.35 4.81
N THR A 47 5.02 -7.76 3.74
CA THR A 47 3.84 -8.30 3.04
C THR A 47 4.19 -9.08 1.79
N ASN A 48 5.48 -9.12 1.43
CA ASN A 48 6.00 -9.73 0.22
C ASN A 48 5.34 -9.18 -1.06
N THR A 49 5.22 -7.86 -1.16
CA THR A 49 4.56 -7.15 -2.28
C THR A 49 5.34 -5.92 -2.73
N PHE A 50 4.94 -5.34 -3.86
CA PHE A 50 5.44 -4.06 -4.36
C PHE A 50 4.29 -3.12 -4.77
N HIS A 51 4.58 -1.83 -4.78
CA HIS A 51 3.71 -0.81 -5.38
C HIS A 51 4.55 0.29 -6.02
N CYS A 52 4.25 0.61 -7.28
CA CYS A 52 4.84 1.72 -8.01
C CYS A 52 3.90 2.92 -8.04
N PHE A 53 4.30 4.00 -7.38
CA PHE A 53 3.55 5.26 -7.34
C PHE A 53 3.65 6.07 -8.65
N GLY A 54 4.56 5.70 -9.56
CA GLY A 54 4.70 6.34 -10.86
C GLY A 54 3.75 5.78 -11.92
N CYS A 55 3.61 4.44 -11.97
CA CYS A 55 2.79 3.75 -12.99
C CYS A 55 1.58 3.00 -12.43
N ASN A 56 1.33 3.09 -11.12
CA ASN A 56 0.28 2.38 -10.38
C ASN A 56 0.37 0.85 -10.43
N ALA A 57 1.48 0.27 -10.93
CA ALA A 57 1.68 -1.17 -10.88
C ALA A 57 1.78 -1.64 -9.43
N THR A 58 1.02 -2.67 -9.09
CA THR A 58 1.02 -3.29 -7.77
C THR A 58 1.00 -4.80 -7.94
N GLY A 59 1.57 -5.53 -6.99
CA GLY A 59 1.51 -6.99 -6.99
C GLY A 59 2.51 -7.66 -6.06
N ASP A 60 2.64 -8.97 -6.22
CA ASP A 60 3.58 -9.84 -5.54
C ASP A 60 4.77 -10.25 -6.43
N GLN A 61 5.63 -11.17 -5.94
CA GLN A 61 6.75 -11.76 -6.67
C GLN A 61 6.41 -12.30 -8.07
N ILE A 62 5.23 -12.91 -8.27
CA ILE A 62 4.85 -13.47 -9.58
C ILE A 62 4.43 -12.35 -10.51
N GLU A 63 3.61 -11.42 -10.00
CA GLU A 63 3.15 -10.26 -10.76
C GLU A 63 4.30 -9.30 -11.11
N PHE A 64 5.35 -9.26 -10.28
CA PHE A 64 6.58 -8.56 -10.61
C PHE A 64 7.25 -9.18 -11.83
N ILE A 65 7.47 -10.50 -11.83
CA ILE A 65 8.09 -11.24 -12.95
C ILE A 65 7.26 -11.06 -14.24
N GLU A 66 5.95 -11.21 -14.14
CA GLU A 66 5.01 -11.05 -15.26
C GLU A 66 5.18 -9.69 -15.93
N LYS A 67 5.21 -8.61 -15.14
CA LYS A 67 5.35 -7.24 -15.66
C LYS A 67 6.77 -6.93 -16.12
N TYR A 68 7.77 -7.46 -15.43
CA TYR A 68 9.19 -7.22 -15.74
C TYR A 68 9.60 -7.88 -17.05
N GLU A 69 9.26 -9.17 -17.21
CA GLU A 69 9.57 -9.95 -18.42
C GLU A 69 8.52 -9.74 -19.53
N LYS A 70 7.43 -9.02 -19.25
CA LYS A 70 6.29 -8.80 -20.16
C LYS A 70 5.76 -10.13 -20.72
N CYS A 71 5.66 -11.13 -19.85
CA CYS A 71 5.26 -12.49 -20.19
C CYS A 71 3.86 -12.81 -19.66
N SER A 72 3.33 -13.97 -20.04
CA SER A 72 2.06 -14.44 -19.49
C SER A 72 2.18 -14.86 -18.02
N LYS A 73 1.08 -14.81 -17.27
CA LYS A 73 1.03 -15.29 -15.89
C LYS A 73 1.53 -16.73 -15.72
N HIS A 74 1.27 -17.60 -16.71
CA HIS A 74 1.75 -18.98 -16.68
C HIS A 74 3.29 -19.06 -16.76
N GLU A 75 3.90 -18.29 -17.67
CA GLU A 75 5.36 -18.20 -17.80
C GLU A 75 5.99 -17.61 -16.54
N ALA A 76 5.39 -16.56 -15.97
CA ALA A 76 5.84 -15.97 -14.71
C ALA A 76 5.82 -16.96 -13.55
N ILE A 77 4.77 -17.81 -13.46
CA ILE A 77 4.69 -18.88 -12.46
C ILE A 77 5.81 -19.90 -12.67
N LEU A 78 6.08 -20.32 -13.92
CA LEU A 78 7.17 -21.25 -14.22
C LEU A 78 8.53 -20.68 -13.82
N LYS A 79 8.77 -19.41 -14.13
CA LYS A 79 9.98 -18.70 -13.72
C LYS A 79 10.10 -18.62 -12.19
N ALA A 80 9.02 -18.25 -11.50
CA ALA A 80 9.00 -18.20 -10.04
C ALA A 80 9.30 -19.58 -9.41
N LYS A 81 8.79 -20.68 -9.98
CA LYS A 81 9.13 -22.05 -9.55
C LYS A 81 10.63 -22.34 -9.69
N GLN A 82 11.26 -21.89 -10.78
CA GLN A 82 12.70 -22.05 -10.98
C GLN A 82 13.49 -21.28 -9.92
N LEU A 83 13.07 -20.05 -9.61
CA LEU A 83 13.71 -19.22 -8.57
C LEU A 83 13.60 -19.83 -7.17
N CYS A 84 12.51 -20.52 -6.84
CA CYS A 84 12.39 -21.28 -5.59
C CYS A 84 13.40 -22.42 -5.44
N GLY A 85 13.93 -22.96 -6.56
CA GLY A 85 14.89 -24.05 -6.56
C GLY A 85 16.35 -23.61 -6.32
N ILE A 86 16.60 -22.31 -6.29
CA ILE A 86 17.93 -21.74 -6.06
C ILE A 86 18.06 -21.53 -4.54
N PRO A 87 18.98 -22.24 -3.85
CA PRO A 87 19.15 -22.06 -2.41
C PRO A 87 19.72 -20.66 -2.12
N GLU A 88 18.92 -19.79 -1.51
CA GLU A 88 19.41 -18.55 -0.89
C GLU A 88 19.75 -18.78 0.60
N PRO A 89 20.68 -17.99 1.17
CA PRO A 89 20.90 -17.96 2.60
C PRO A 89 19.62 -17.46 3.29
N LEU A 90 18.94 -18.39 3.96
CA LEU A 90 17.70 -18.17 4.70
C LEU A 90 17.87 -17.04 5.73
N LYS A 91 17.38 -15.84 5.41
CA LYS A 91 16.87 -14.94 6.45
C LYS A 91 15.40 -15.26 6.61
N THR A 92 15.10 -16.05 7.62
CA THR A 92 13.74 -16.30 8.10
C THR A 92 13.09 -14.94 8.36
N ILE A 93 12.22 -14.50 7.46
CA ILE A 93 11.29 -13.41 7.74
C ILE A 93 10.31 -14.03 8.73
N GLN A 94 10.57 -13.81 10.01
CA GLN A 94 9.61 -14.16 11.04
C GLN A 94 8.34 -13.37 10.72
N PRO A 95 7.16 -14.00 10.66
CA PRO A 95 5.91 -13.26 10.51
C PRO A 95 5.80 -12.33 11.72
N LYS A 96 6.07 -11.04 11.53
CA LYS A 96 5.78 -10.04 12.55
C LYS A 96 4.28 -10.10 12.81
N ALA A 97 3.96 -10.11 14.10
CA ALA A 97 2.61 -10.20 14.62
C ALA A 97 1.64 -9.33 13.82
N LYS A 98 0.42 -9.86 13.59
CA LYS A 98 -0.70 -9.16 12.95
C LYS A 98 -0.72 -7.69 13.41
N PRO A 99 -0.96 -6.73 12.50
CA PRO A 99 -1.11 -5.34 12.90
C PRO A 99 -2.14 -5.29 14.02
N THR A 100 -1.73 -4.77 15.17
CA THR A 100 -2.63 -4.53 16.30
C THR A 100 -3.85 -3.82 15.73
N THR A 101 -5.06 -4.35 15.94
CA THR A 101 -6.28 -3.73 15.46
C THR A 101 -6.43 -2.37 16.15
N ILE A 102 -5.85 -1.33 15.55
CA ILE A 102 -6.08 0.03 15.97
C ILE A 102 -7.53 0.30 15.59
N ASN A 103 -8.37 0.57 16.60
CA ASN A 103 -9.77 0.85 16.37
C ASN A 103 -9.90 2.26 15.77
N ASN A 104 -9.65 2.36 14.46
CA ASN A 104 -9.62 3.61 13.72
C ASN A 104 -10.92 4.40 13.88
N THR A 105 -12.06 3.73 14.05
CA THR A 105 -13.34 4.40 14.31
C THR A 105 -13.30 5.19 15.61
N GLU A 106 -12.75 4.65 16.70
CA GLU A 106 -12.68 5.34 17.99
C GLU A 106 -11.77 6.57 17.94
N ILE A 107 -10.63 6.46 17.25
CA ILE A 107 -9.69 7.57 17.05
C ILE A 107 -10.35 8.67 16.21
N LEU A 108 -10.97 8.29 15.09
CA LEU A 108 -11.65 9.24 14.21
C LEU A 108 -12.83 9.89 14.93
N THR A 109 -13.63 9.14 15.69
CA THR A 109 -14.73 9.71 16.49
C THR A 109 -14.23 10.73 17.51
N LYS A 110 -13.11 10.48 18.20
CA LYS A 110 -12.53 11.45 19.13
C LYS A 110 -12.03 12.70 18.41
N ALA A 111 -11.35 12.54 17.28
CA ALA A 111 -10.87 13.66 16.45
C ALA A 111 -12.04 14.53 15.94
N PHE A 112 -13.09 13.89 15.39
CA PHE A 112 -14.28 14.58 14.91
C PHE A 112 -15.05 15.28 16.03
N LYS A 113 -15.21 14.65 17.21
CA LYS A 113 -15.85 15.29 18.37
C LYS A 113 -15.09 16.53 18.84
N HIS A 114 -13.76 16.47 18.85
CA HIS A 114 -12.94 17.63 19.20
C HIS A 114 -13.08 18.75 18.16
N PHE A 115 -13.03 18.41 16.87
CA PHE A 115 -13.20 19.36 15.77
C PHE A 115 -14.58 20.04 15.81
N ALA A 116 -15.65 19.27 15.97
CA ALA A 116 -17.03 19.79 16.06
C ALA A 116 -17.22 20.75 17.25
N ARG A 117 -16.64 20.43 18.42
CA ARG A 117 -16.65 21.33 19.59
C ARG A 117 -15.90 22.63 19.32
N SER A 118 -14.76 22.55 18.64
CA SER A 118 -13.96 23.73 18.28
C SER A 118 -14.69 24.64 17.28
N LEU A 119 -15.48 24.07 16.38
CA LEU A 119 -16.32 24.84 15.45
C LEU A 119 -17.49 25.53 16.18
N ASN A 120 -18.15 24.84 17.11
CA ASN A 120 -19.26 25.41 17.88
C ASN A 120 -18.83 26.46 18.91
N ALA A 121 -17.59 26.42 19.39
CA ALA A 121 -17.09 27.37 20.37
C ALA A 121 -16.76 28.76 19.78
N LYS A 122 -16.57 28.86 18.46
CA LYS A 122 -16.24 30.11 17.73
C LYS A 122 -16.94 30.15 16.37
N PRO A 123 -18.21 30.62 16.32
CA PRO A 123 -19.01 30.58 15.11
C PRO A 123 -18.47 31.45 13.97
N GLU A 124 -17.61 32.46 14.24
CA GLU A 124 -16.93 33.23 13.20
C GLU A 124 -16.01 32.38 12.28
N ASN A 125 -15.57 31.19 12.73
CA ASN A 125 -14.74 30.28 11.94
C ASN A 125 -15.53 29.42 10.94
N LEU A 126 -16.86 29.35 11.04
CA LEU A 126 -17.69 28.63 10.06
C LEU A 126 -17.81 29.37 8.72
N VAL A 127 -17.58 30.68 8.71
CA VAL A 127 -17.79 31.55 7.54
C VAL A 127 -16.79 31.27 6.41
N MET A 128 -15.65 30.64 6.70
CA MET A 128 -14.60 30.34 5.72
C MET A 128 -14.71 28.96 5.04
N LEU A 129 -15.63 28.09 5.47
CA LEU A 129 -15.71 26.68 5.03
C LEU A 129 -16.94 26.35 4.17
N LEU A 130 -17.80 27.32 3.87
CA LEU A 130 -18.97 27.13 3.02
C LEU A 130 -18.79 27.92 1.72
N PRO A 131 -18.99 27.30 0.53
CA PRO A 131 -19.18 28.10 -0.68
C PRO A 131 -20.41 29.00 -0.47
N ALA A 132 -20.33 30.23 -0.96
CA ALA A 132 -21.22 31.35 -0.65
C ALA A 132 -22.71 31.20 -1.05
N ASN A 133 -23.25 29.99 -1.20
CA ASN A 133 -24.62 29.79 -1.65
C ASN A 133 -25.34 28.54 -1.11
N VAL A 134 -24.98 28.02 0.06
CA VAL A 134 -25.79 26.99 0.73
C VAL A 134 -26.70 27.64 1.77
N TYR A 135 -27.99 27.72 1.44
CA TYR A 135 -29.04 28.27 2.28
C TYR A 135 -29.06 27.61 3.67
N PHE A 136 -28.95 28.47 4.69
CA PHE A 136 -28.44 28.16 6.03
C PHE A 136 -29.45 27.51 7.01
N THR A 137 -30.68 27.16 6.64
CA THR A 137 -31.73 26.88 7.65
C THR A 137 -32.26 25.45 7.75
N THR A 138 -31.85 24.51 6.87
CA THR A 138 -32.43 23.14 6.92
C THR A 138 -31.41 22.03 7.14
N LEU A 139 -30.17 22.14 6.67
CA LEU A 139 -29.24 20.99 6.72
C LEU A 139 -28.55 20.77 8.09
N VAL A 140 -28.43 21.79 8.93
CA VAL A 140 -27.71 21.68 10.23
C VAL A 140 -28.57 21.02 11.31
N ARG A 141 -29.90 21.04 11.16
CA ARG A 141 -30.81 20.44 12.14
C ARG A 141 -30.94 18.92 11.98
N ASP A 142 -30.82 18.42 10.76
CA ASP A 142 -30.97 16.99 10.48
C ASP A 142 -29.71 16.16 10.83
N PHE A 143 -28.53 16.78 10.82
CA PHE A 143 -27.28 16.09 11.20
C PHE A 143 -27.12 15.89 12.71
N VAL A 144 -27.87 16.62 13.55
CA VAL A 144 -27.78 16.53 15.02
C VAL A 144 -28.75 15.48 15.62
N SER A 145 -29.68 14.92 14.83
CA SER A 145 -30.65 13.94 15.35
C SER A 145 -30.25 12.47 15.14
N ILE A 146 -29.09 12.18 14.56
CA ILE A 146 -28.63 10.80 14.27
C ILE A 146 -27.28 10.47 14.96
N ALA A 147 -26.78 11.34 15.85
CA ALA A 147 -25.53 11.12 16.60
C ALA A 147 -25.71 11.06 18.11
#